data_AF-A0A814LJZ0-F1
#
_entry.id   AF-A0A814LJZ0-F1
#
_cell.length_a   1.000
_cell.length_b   1.000
_cell.length_c   1.000
_cell.angle_alpha   90.00
_cell.angle_beta   90.00
_cell.angle_gamma   90.00
#
_symmetry.space_group_name_H-M   'P 1'
#
loop_
_entity.id
_entity.type
_entity.pdbx_description
1 polymer ?
#
loop_
_entity_poly.entity_id
_entity_poly.type
_entity_poly.pdbx_seq_one_letter_code
_entity_poly.pdbx_strand_id
1 'polypeptide(L)'
;MYSMKSKEIRRSRFLLKTDIKFDIHDIRRYQAVDIADELTLINQSLLLLITPVELFNFAFLSNEKKFLAPNITTMLEFYDRTVALFAAQILRQRTDKIRASIIIHLFSVVQHLYIKNHDIHSIRIILATFDHPSIFRLRNTWRIFRIQKPKFYTALKYLWNVLGQKNNWEDYHLWLEQKFIKDCLNKKQPMLLFIGYLLSKMIIDHYRYYTISSHSKTSTLSRVHMTLIDYVKSSPKNYQ
;
A
#
# COMPACT_ATOMS: atom_id res chain seq x y z
N MET A 1 28.64 6.85 7.41
CA MET A 1 27.26 6.38 7.69
C MET A 1 26.15 7.39 7.33
N TYR A 2 26.40 8.72 7.36
CA TYR A 2 25.42 9.75 6.94
C TYR A 2 25.21 9.88 5.40
N SER A 3 26.15 9.37 4.60
CA SER A 3 26.16 9.57 3.13
C SER A 3 25.11 8.73 2.37
N MET A 4 24.87 7.47 2.77
CA MET A 4 23.93 6.58 2.06
C MET A 4 22.46 6.97 2.22
N LYS A 5 22.01 7.31 3.44
CA LYS A 5 20.64 7.82 3.69
C LYS A 5 20.35 9.07 2.86
N SER A 6 21.34 9.94 2.67
CA SER A 6 21.18 11.14 1.86
C SER A 6 20.96 10.84 0.37
N LYS A 7 21.55 9.76 -0.16
CA LYS A 7 21.38 9.32 -1.56
C LYS A 7 20.03 8.68 -1.81
N GLU A 8 19.55 7.82 -0.90
CA GLU A 8 18.21 7.24 -1.00
C GLU A 8 17.13 8.31 -0.88
N ILE A 9 17.21 9.20 0.12
CA ILE A 9 16.27 10.31 0.28
C ILE A 9 16.30 11.26 -0.92
N ARG A 10 17.46 11.50 -1.53
CA ARG A 10 17.57 12.25 -2.80
C ARG A 10 16.91 11.50 -3.96
N ARG A 11 17.04 10.17 -4.02
CA ARG A 11 16.41 9.32 -5.05
C ARG A 11 14.90 9.28 -4.89
N SER A 12 14.37 9.13 -3.66
CA SER A 12 12.93 9.23 -3.39
C SER A 12 12.41 10.61 -3.74
N ARG A 13 13.10 11.69 -3.33
CA ARG A 13 12.73 13.06 -3.70
C ARG A 13 12.82 13.33 -5.21
N PHE A 14 13.71 12.65 -5.93
CA PHE A 14 13.82 12.72 -7.40
C PHE A 14 12.65 11.99 -8.09
N LEU A 15 12.25 10.81 -7.59
CA LEU A 15 11.04 10.11 -8.07
C LEU A 15 9.76 10.91 -7.81
N LEU A 16 9.79 11.82 -6.83
CA LEU A 16 8.65 12.67 -6.43
C LEU A 16 8.65 14.04 -7.11
N LYS A 17 9.83 14.57 -7.46
CA LYS A 17 10.01 15.82 -8.22
C LYS A 17 10.33 15.49 -9.66
N THR A 18 9.32 15.49 -10.50
CA THR A 18 9.35 15.99 -11.89
C THR A 18 8.06 15.58 -12.58
N ASP A 19 7.66 16.38 -13.56
CA ASP A 19 6.99 15.90 -14.77
C ASP A 19 7.80 14.76 -15.38
N ILE A 20 7.76 13.58 -14.75
CA ILE A 20 8.18 12.34 -15.39
C ILE A 20 7.20 12.23 -16.54
N LYS A 21 7.65 12.61 -17.75
CA LYS A 21 7.07 12.08 -18.99
C LYS A 21 7.10 10.58 -18.79
N PHE A 22 5.98 10.03 -18.34
CA PHE A 22 5.85 8.63 -17.99
C PHE A 22 6.36 7.87 -19.20
N ASP A 23 7.53 7.24 -19.07
CA ASP A 23 8.04 6.46 -20.16
C ASP A 23 7.03 5.33 -20.38
N ILE A 24 6.37 5.41 -21.53
CA ILE A 24 5.20 4.63 -21.91
C ILE A 24 5.71 3.29 -22.40
N HIS A 25 6.37 2.58 -21.52
CA HIS A 25 6.79 1.23 -21.81
C HIS A 25 5.80 0.29 -21.17
N ASP A 26 5.44 -0.73 -21.93
CA ASP A 26 4.57 -1.80 -21.47
C ASP A 26 5.16 -2.37 -20.19
N ILE A 27 4.38 -2.35 -19.10
CA ILE A 27 4.83 -2.80 -17.78
C ILE A 27 5.38 -4.22 -17.80
N ARG A 28 4.93 -5.06 -18.75
CA ARG A 28 5.38 -6.44 -18.94
C ARG A 28 6.83 -6.57 -19.41
N ARG A 29 7.51 -5.46 -19.75
CA ARG A 29 8.95 -5.45 -20.06
C ARG A 29 9.82 -5.74 -18.85
N TYR A 30 9.32 -5.48 -17.66
CA TYR A 30 10.01 -5.74 -16.40
C TYR A 30 9.51 -7.04 -15.78
N GLN A 31 10.36 -7.74 -15.01
CA GLN A 31 9.90 -8.95 -14.32
C GLN A 31 8.99 -8.57 -13.16
N ALA A 32 8.01 -9.44 -12.87
CA ALA A 32 7.06 -9.19 -11.80
C ALA A 32 7.73 -9.09 -10.42
N VAL A 33 8.84 -9.80 -10.22
CA VAL A 33 9.64 -9.73 -9.00
C VAL A 33 10.35 -8.38 -8.85
N ASP A 34 10.91 -7.84 -9.94
CA ASP A 34 11.61 -6.55 -9.91
C ASP A 34 10.63 -5.42 -9.60
N ILE A 35 9.44 -5.45 -10.21
CA ILE A 35 8.38 -4.47 -9.90
C ILE A 35 7.97 -4.57 -8.43
N ALA A 36 7.83 -5.79 -7.90
CA ALA A 36 7.47 -6.00 -6.49
C ALA A 36 8.56 -5.44 -5.56
N ASP A 37 9.83 -5.76 -5.84
CA ASP A 37 10.97 -5.30 -5.05
C ASP A 37 11.10 -3.77 -5.08
N GLU A 38 10.99 -3.13 -6.25
CA GLU A 38 11.04 -1.67 -6.38
C GLU A 38 9.86 -0.97 -5.69
N LEU A 39 8.63 -1.49 -5.84
CA LEU A 39 7.46 -0.95 -5.13
C LEU A 39 7.65 -1.02 -3.61
N THR A 40 8.15 -2.15 -3.10
CA THR A 40 8.43 -2.32 -1.68
C THR A 40 9.49 -1.35 -1.19
N LEU A 41 10.61 -1.20 -1.92
CA LEU A 41 11.68 -0.27 -1.55
C LEU A 41 11.19 1.17 -1.52
N ILE A 42 10.44 1.61 -2.54
CA ILE A 42 9.89 2.96 -2.59
C ILE A 42 8.93 3.19 -1.44
N ASN A 43 7.94 2.31 -1.25
CA ASN A 43 6.93 2.46 -0.22
C ASN A 43 7.51 2.40 1.20
N GLN A 44 8.51 1.55 1.43
CA GLN A 44 9.27 1.53 2.67
C GLN A 44 9.98 2.87 2.90
N SER A 45 10.67 3.39 1.88
CA SER A 45 11.38 4.67 2.00
C SER A 45 10.43 5.84 2.32
N LEU A 46 9.24 5.86 1.69
CA LEU A 46 8.21 6.87 1.95
C LEU A 46 7.65 6.75 3.37
N LEU A 47 7.37 5.52 3.82
CA LEU A 47 6.87 5.28 5.17
C LEU A 47 7.88 5.72 6.24
N LEU A 48 9.18 5.42 6.05
CA LEU A 48 10.25 5.79 6.99
C LEU A 48 10.47 7.31 7.10
N LEU A 49 9.97 8.10 6.15
CA LEU A 49 10.05 9.56 6.20
C LEU A 49 8.93 10.19 7.06
N ILE A 50 7.84 9.47 7.31
CA ILE A 50 6.72 9.98 8.09
C ILE A 50 7.16 10.23 9.53
N THR A 51 6.98 11.46 9.99
CA THR A 51 7.29 11.85 11.36
C THR A 51 6.04 11.81 12.25
N PRO A 52 6.19 11.58 13.57
CA PRO A 52 5.04 11.57 14.49
C PRO A 52 4.24 12.88 14.51
N VAL A 53 4.89 14.01 14.23
CA VAL A 53 4.27 15.33 14.21
C VAL A 53 3.20 15.42 13.11
N GLU A 54 3.42 14.76 11.97
CA GLU A 54 2.48 14.75 10.83
C GLU A 54 1.19 13.97 11.12
N LEU A 55 1.24 13.07 12.10
CA LEU A 55 0.10 12.28 12.55
C LEU A 55 -0.74 13.01 13.60
N PHE A 56 -0.19 14.06 14.22
CA PHE A 56 -0.86 14.82 15.26
C PHE A 56 -2.05 15.61 14.70
N ASN A 57 -3.15 15.69 15.47
CA ASN A 57 -4.40 16.37 15.10
C ASN A 57 -4.97 16.02 13.71
N PHE A 58 -4.60 14.87 13.14
CA PHE A 58 -4.97 14.49 11.78
C PHE A 58 -4.64 15.56 10.74
N ALA A 59 -3.48 16.18 10.87
CA ALA A 59 -3.05 17.26 9.98
C ALA A 59 -3.11 16.89 8.48
N PHE A 60 -3.00 15.59 8.16
CA PHE A 60 -3.18 15.05 6.82
C PHE A 60 -4.61 15.17 6.23
N LEU A 61 -5.63 15.42 7.05
CA LEU A 61 -7.00 15.73 6.63
C LEU A 61 -7.25 17.23 6.39
N SER A 62 -6.33 18.09 6.82
CA SER A 62 -6.50 19.55 6.71
C SER A 62 -6.25 20.07 5.29
N ASN A 63 -6.72 21.28 5.01
CA ASN A 63 -6.39 21.99 3.77
C ASN A 63 -4.88 22.29 3.66
N GLU A 64 -4.20 22.42 4.80
CA GLU A 64 -2.77 22.69 4.91
C GLU A 64 -1.93 21.40 5.00
N LYS A 65 -2.49 20.24 4.66
CA LYS A 65 -1.82 18.93 4.74
C LYS A 65 -0.46 18.88 4.05
N LYS A 66 -0.25 19.67 2.98
CA LYS A 66 1.05 19.76 2.29
C LYS A 66 2.15 20.38 3.16
N PHE A 67 1.78 21.25 4.09
CA PHE A 67 2.70 21.89 5.03
C PHE A 67 2.81 21.10 6.34
N LEU A 68 1.67 20.65 6.88
CA LEU A 68 1.61 20.02 8.20
C LEU A 68 1.88 18.50 8.18
N ALA A 69 1.62 17.84 7.06
CA ALA A 69 1.80 16.40 6.88
C ALA A 69 2.45 16.07 5.51
N PRO A 70 3.62 16.64 5.18
CA PRO A 70 4.21 16.55 3.85
C PRO A 70 4.57 15.12 3.43
N ASN A 71 5.09 14.28 4.32
CA ASN A 71 5.50 12.92 3.99
C ASN A 71 4.29 11.98 3.89
N ILE A 72 3.28 12.15 4.75
CA ILE A 72 2.00 11.44 4.60
C ILE A 72 1.35 11.80 3.27
N THR A 73 1.27 13.10 2.96
CA THR A 73 0.70 13.59 1.70
C THR A 73 1.47 13.02 0.50
N THR A 74 2.80 13.02 0.57
CA THR A 74 3.66 12.44 -0.47
C THR A 74 3.41 10.95 -0.67
N MET A 75 3.28 10.17 0.39
CA MET A 75 3.01 8.74 0.31
C MET A 75 1.63 8.46 -0.31
N LEU A 76 0.60 9.25 0.06
CA LEU A 76 -0.74 9.15 -0.52
C LEU A 76 -0.76 9.57 -2.00
N GLU A 77 -0.06 10.65 -2.35
CA GLU A 77 0.07 11.07 -3.75
C GLU A 77 0.79 10.01 -4.60
N PHE A 78 1.83 9.35 -4.05
CA PHE A 78 2.49 8.23 -4.72
C PHE A 78 1.55 7.04 -4.93
N TYR A 79 0.76 6.70 -3.92
CA TYR A 79 -0.27 5.67 -4.01
C TYR A 79 -1.24 5.97 -5.17
N ASP A 80 -1.84 7.17 -5.19
CA ASP A 80 -2.84 7.55 -6.20
C ASP A 80 -2.23 7.58 -7.62
N ARG A 81 -1.01 8.13 -7.77
CA ARG A 81 -0.30 8.16 -9.05
C ARG A 81 -0.01 6.75 -9.56
N THR A 82 0.39 5.84 -8.69
CA THR A 82 0.71 4.46 -9.08
C THR A 82 -0.54 3.69 -9.51
N VAL A 83 -1.66 3.86 -8.80
CA VAL A 83 -2.98 3.33 -9.19
C VAL A 83 -3.36 3.83 -10.59
N ALA A 84 -3.26 5.15 -10.81
CA ALA A 84 -3.59 5.76 -12.09
C ALA A 84 -2.67 5.27 -13.23
N LEU A 85 -1.38 5.11 -12.96
CA LEU A 85 -0.41 4.56 -13.92
C LEU A 85 -0.80 3.15 -14.33
N PHE A 86 -1.04 2.23 -13.39
CA PHE A 86 -1.39 0.85 -13.73
C PHE A 86 -2.73 0.78 -14.45
N ALA A 87 -3.71 1.60 -14.07
CA ALA A 87 -4.98 1.69 -14.79
C ALA A 87 -4.76 2.17 -16.24
N ALA A 88 -3.93 3.19 -16.44
CA ALA A 88 -3.58 3.68 -17.76
C ALA A 88 -2.86 2.62 -18.61
N GLN A 89 -1.93 1.85 -18.02
CA GLN A 89 -1.23 0.75 -18.70
C GLN A 89 -2.21 -0.31 -19.25
N ILE A 90 -3.27 -0.63 -18.50
CA ILE A 90 -4.34 -1.52 -18.95
C ILE A 90 -5.18 -0.84 -20.04
N LEU A 91 -5.70 0.37 -19.79
CA LEU A 91 -6.68 1.02 -20.67
C LEU A 91 -6.12 1.38 -22.06
N ARG A 92 -4.81 1.62 -22.15
CA ARG A 92 -4.15 1.97 -23.42
C ARG A 92 -4.05 0.81 -24.41
N GLN A 93 -4.25 -0.43 -23.96
CA GLN A 93 -4.11 -1.59 -24.83
C GLN A 93 -5.34 -1.77 -25.71
N ARG A 94 -5.09 -1.99 -27.01
CA ARG A 94 -6.13 -2.08 -28.03
C ARG A 94 -7.05 -3.29 -27.88
N THR A 95 -6.53 -4.44 -27.46
CA THR A 95 -7.30 -5.69 -27.41
C THR A 95 -7.55 -6.18 -25.99
N ASP A 96 -8.70 -6.83 -25.75
CA ASP A 96 -9.02 -7.47 -24.47
C ASP A 96 -7.97 -8.51 -24.05
N LYS A 97 -7.38 -9.21 -25.01
CA LYS A 97 -6.33 -10.22 -24.76
C LYS A 97 -5.07 -9.59 -24.17
N ILE A 98 -4.62 -8.46 -24.72
CA ILE A 98 -3.43 -7.76 -24.21
C ILE A 98 -3.74 -7.14 -22.84
N ARG A 99 -4.92 -6.54 -22.65
CA ARG A 99 -5.37 -6.05 -21.34
C ARG A 99 -5.34 -7.15 -20.28
N ALA A 100 -5.86 -8.34 -20.62
CA ALA A 100 -5.89 -9.47 -19.70
C ALA A 100 -4.47 -9.94 -19.35
N SER A 101 -3.55 -9.93 -20.32
CA SER A 101 -2.14 -10.24 -20.07
C SER A 101 -1.48 -9.27 -19.08
N ILE A 102 -1.80 -7.97 -19.13
CA ILE A 102 -1.32 -7.00 -18.14
C ILE A 102 -1.91 -7.27 -16.76
N ILE A 103 -3.21 -7.54 -16.65
CA ILE A 103 -3.84 -7.92 -15.37
C ILE A 103 -3.18 -9.17 -14.78
N ILE A 104 -2.90 -10.18 -15.61
CA ILE A 104 -2.19 -11.39 -15.18
C ILE A 104 -0.79 -11.05 -14.65
N HIS A 105 -0.06 -10.20 -15.35
CA HIS A 105 1.28 -9.78 -14.95
C HIS A 105 1.27 -8.98 -13.63
N LEU A 106 0.35 -8.03 -13.48
CA LEU A 106 0.15 -7.30 -12.23
C LEU A 106 -0.24 -8.24 -11.08
N PHE A 107 -1.01 -9.30 -11.35
CA PHE A 107 -1.30 -10.29 -10.32
C PHE A 107 -0.07 -11.15 -9.96
N SER A 108 0.83 -11.42 -10.91
CA SER A 108 2.13 -12.03 -10.59
C SER A 108 2.95 -11.13 -9.65
N VAL A 109 2.91 -9.80 -9.83
CA VAL A 109 3.52 -8.85 -8.88
C VAL A 109 2.90 -9.01 -7.49
N VAL A 110 1.57 -9.09 -7.39
CA VAL A 110 0.86 -9.35 -6.11
C VAL A 110 1.33 -10.63 -5.43
N GLN A 111 1.60 -11.70 -6.18
CA GLN A 111 2.10 -12.95 -5.60
C GLN A 111 3.50 -12.76 -4.98
N HIS A 112 4.41 -12.05 -5.66
CA HIS A 112 5.72 -11.73 -5.10
C HIS A 112 5.61 -10.84 -3.86
N LEU A 113 4.77 -9.80 -3.91
CA LEU A 113 4.51 -8.93 -2.77
C LEU A 113 3.94 -9.70 -1.57
N TYR A 114 3.07 -10.69 -1.81
CA TYR A 114 2.42 -11.47 -0.75
C TYR A 114 3.33 -12.53 -0.13
N ILE A 115 4.14 -13.20 -0.93
CA ILE A 115 4.93 -14.37 -0.52
C ILE A 115 6.34 -13.98 -0.07
N LYS A 116 7.01 -13.05 -0.78
CA LYS A 116 8.42 -12.70 -0.57
C LYS A 116 8.58 -11.43 0.23
N ASN A 117 7.88 -10.36 -0.16
CA ASN A 117 8.13 -9.02 0.37
C ASN A 117 7.25 -8.69 1.59
N HIS A 118 6.15 -9.43 1.77
CA HIS A 118 5.14 -9.17 2.79
C HIS A 118 4.61 -7.73 2.75
N ASP A 119 4.43 -7.20 1.54
CA ASP A 119 4.06 -5.80 1.32
C ASP A 119 2.58 -5.65 0.97
N ILE A 120 1.78 -5.42 2.00
CA ILE A 120 0.33 -5.27 1.91
C ILE A 120 -0.06 -3.90 1.35
N HIS A 121 0.80 -2.89 1.52
CA HIS A 121 0.57 -1.56 0.96
C HIS A 121 0.58 -1.60 -0.57
N SER A 122 1.61 -2.20 -1.18
CA SER A 122 1.71 -2.36 -2.63
C SER A 122 0.66 -3.32 -3.19
N ILE A 123 0.29 -4.37 -2.46
CA ILE A 123 -0.87 -5.21 -2.85
C ILE A 123 -2.14 -4.35 -2.93
N ARG A 124 -2.33 -3.41 -1.99
CA ARG A 124 -3.49 -2.51 -2.02
C ARG A 124 -3.50 -1.58 -3.23
N ILE A 125 -2.34 -1.07 -3.65
CA ILE A 125 -2.21 -0.27 -4.88
C ILE A 125 -2.75 -1.06 -6.09
N ILE A 126 -2.34 -2.32 -6.23
CA ILE A 126 -2.76 -3.15 -7.37
C ILE A 126 -4.25 -3.52 -7.27
N LEU A 127 -4.74 -3.86 -6.08
CA LEU A 127 -6.18 -4.12 -5.89
C LEU A 127 -7.04 -2.89 -6.18
N ALA A 128 -6.62 -1.70 -5.72
CA ALA A 128 -7.31 -0.45 -6.01
C ALA A 128 -7.28 -0.10 -7.51
N THR A 129 -6.23 -0.49 -8.23
CA THR A 129 -6.20 -0.41 -9.70
C THR A 129 -7.30 -1.27 -10.32
N PHE A 130 -7.51 -2.49 -9.82
CA PHE A 130 -8.54 -3.39 -10.33
C PHE A 130 -9.95 -2.96 -9.95
N ASP A 131 -10.11 -2.35 -8.77
CA ASP A 131 -11.36 -1.79 -8.27
C ASP A 131 -11.71 -0.46 -8.94
N HIS A 132 -10.74 0.19 -9.60
CA HIS A 132 -10.98 1.43 -10.32
C HIS A 132 -12.13 1.26 -11.32
N PRO A 133 -13.17 2.12 -11.33
CA PRO A 133 -14.39 1.91 -12.11
C PRO A 133 -14.14 1.65 -13.60
N SER A 134 -13.15 2.32 -14.18
CA SER A 134 -12.74 2.15 -15.58
C SER A 134 -12.14 0.76 -15.89
N ILE A 135 -11.52 0.10 -14.91
CA ILE A 135 -10.95 -1.24 -15.03
C ILE A 135 -11.98 -2.30 -14.69
N PHE A 136 -12.72 -2.12 -13.59
CA PHE A 136 -13.73 -3.06 -13.12
C PHE A 136 -14.79 -3.37 -14.19
N ARG A 137 -15.17 -2.37 -15.00
CA ARG A 137 -16.18 -2.54 -16.07
C ARG A 137 -15.72 -3.34 -17.29
N LEU A 138 -14.45 -3.72 -17.42
CA LEU A 138 -13.89 -4.41 -18.59
C LEU A 138 -14.29 -5.91 -18.63
N ARG A 139 -15.58 -6.20 -18.81
CA ARG A 139 -16.17 -7.56 -18.70
C ARG A 139 -15.45 -8.62 -19.52
N ASN A 140 -15.11 -8.32 -20.77
CA ASN A 140 -14.41 -9.25 -21.67
C ASN A 140 -12.98 -9.55 -21.21
N THR A 141 -12.26 -8.51 -20.77
CA THR A 141 -10.91 -8.63 -20.23
C THR A 141 -10.92 -9.53 -18.98
N TRP A 142 -11.84 -9.28 -18.03
CA TRP A 142 -11.99 -10.10 -16.83
C TRP A 142 -12.42 -11.53 -17.13
N ARG A 143 -13.26 -11.75 -18.14
CA ARG A 143 -13.62 -13.09 -18.61
C ARG A 143 -12.39 -13.86 -19.12
N ILE A 144 -11.56 -13.22 -19.93
CA ILE A 144 -10.32 -13.83 -20.44
C ILE A 144 -9.36 -14.16 -19.29
N PHE A 145 -9.15 -13.23 -18.35
CA PHE A 145 -8.32 -13.47 -17.17
C PHE A 145 -8.76 -14.71 -16.39
N ARG A 146 -10.07 -14.81 -16.08
CA ARG A 146 -10.65 -15.93 -15.35
C ARG A 146 -10.48 -17.27 -16.07
N ILE A 147 -10.62 -17.28 -17.40
CA ILE A 147 -10.46 -18.50 -18.21
C ILE A 147 -8.98 -18.92 -18.28
N GLN A 148 -8.06 -17.97 -18.49
CA GLN A 148 -6.63 -18.28 -18.64
C GLN A 148 -5.94 -18.60 -17.31
N LYS A 149 -6.33 -17.95 -16.22
CA LYS A 149 -5.70 -18.07 -14.91
C LYS A 149 -6.74 -18.23 -13.79
N PRO A 150 -7.49 -19.34 -13.75
CA PRO A 150 -8.55 -19.55 -12.75
C PRO A 150 -8.03 -19.52 -11.31
N LYS A 151 -6.84 -20.09 -11.06
CA LYS A 151 -6.19 -20.04 -9.73
C LYS A 151 -5.88 -18.61 -9.27
N PHE A 152 -5.41 -17.76 -10.19
CA PHE A 152 -5.14 -16.35 -9.88
C PHE A 152 -6.44 -15.61 -9.56
N TYR A 153 -7.50 -15.87 -10.31
CA TYR A 153 -8.80 -15.27 -10.07
C TYR A 153 -9.39 -15.68 -8.70
N THR A 154 -9.24 -16.94 -8.28
CA THR A 154 -9.64 -17.38 -6.93
C THR A 154 -8.82 -16.68 -5.84
N ALA A 155 -7.50 -16.58 -6.02
CA ALA A 155 -6.64 -15.86 -5.07
C ALA A 155 -6.98 -14.36 -5.02
N LEU A 156 -7.31 -13.73 -6.16
CA LEU A 156 -7.77 -12.35 -6.22
C LEU A 156 -9.05 -12.14 -5.42
N LYS A 157 -10.04 -13.03 -5.56
CA LYS A 157 -11.28 -12.99 -4.77
C LYS A 157 -11.01 -13.09 -3.27
N TYR A 158 -10.11 -13.99 -2.87
CA TYR A 158 -9.70 -14.09 -1.48
C TYR A 158 -9.10 -12.78 -0.97
N LEU A 159 -8.16 -12.19 -1.73
CA LEU A 159 -7.53 -10.92 -1.37
C LEU A 159 -8.56 -9.79 -1.30
N TRP A 160 -9.48 -9.65 -2.25
CA TRP A 160 -10.56 -8.66 -2.18
C TRP A 160 -11.45 -8.81 -0.95
N ASN A 161 -11.67 -10.04 -0.50
CA ASN A 161 -12.47 -10.29 0.70
C ASN A 161 -11.70 -9.85 1.96
N VAL A 162 -10.49 -10.37 2.16
CA VAL A 162 -9.73 -10.14 3.40
C VAL A 162 -9.09 -8.75 3.46
N LEU A 163 -8.86 -8.11 2.32
CA LEU A 163 -8.22 -6.80 2.22
C LEU A 163 -9.20 -5.69 1.80
N GLY A 164 -10.50 -5.98 1.78
CA GLY A 164 -11.53 -5.00 1.45
C GLY A 164 -11.75 -3.95 2.55
N GLN A 165 -12.45 -2.88 2.21
CA GLN A 165 -12.88 -1.81 3.14
C GLN A 165 -14.20 -2.11 3.86
N LYS A 166 -14.76 -3.31 3.68
CA LYS A 166 -16.05 -3.69 4.26
C LYS A 166 -16.00 -3.63 5.79
N ASN A 167 -17.14 -3.30 6.40
CA ASN A 167 -17.33 -3.20 7.85
C ASN A 167 -16.17 -2.48 8.56
N ASN A 168 -15.70 -1.36 8.01
CA ASN A 168 -14.60 -0.61 8.58
C ASN A 168 -13.33 -1.48 8.80
N TRP A 169 -12.94 -2.20 7.75
CA TRP A 169 -11.73 -3.03 7.73
C TRP A 169 -11.75 -4.22 8.69
N GLU A 170 -12.92 -4.69 9.15
CA GLU A 170 -13.04 -5.80 10.11
C GLU A 170 -12.32 -7.07 9.64
N ASP A 171 -12.59 -7.49 8.40
CA ASP A 171 -11.93 -8.67 7.79
C ASP A 171 -10.40 -8.48 7.70
N TYR A 172 -9.96 -7.26 7.39
CA TYR A 172 -8.53 -6.94 7.32
C TYR A 172 -7.88 -6.92 8.70
N HIS A 173 -8.58 -6.40 9.71
CA HIS A 173 -8.17 -6.43 11.12
C HIS A 173 -7.99 -7.87 11.60
N LEU A 174 -9.00 -8.73 11.38
CA LEU A 174 -8.98 -10.14 11.78
C LEU A 174 -7.88 -10.91 11.04
N TRP A 175 -7.74 -10.67 9.73
CA TRP A 175 -6.67 -11.26 8.93
C TRP A 175 -5.29 -10.82 9.42
N LEU A 176 -5.12 -9.55 9.78
CA LEU A 176 -3.88 -9.04 10.35
C LEU A 176 -3.60 -9.70 11.69
N GLU A 177 -4.55 -9.80 12.62
CA GLU A 177 -4.30 -10.46 13.91
C GLU A 177 -3.85 -11.91 13.72
N GLN A 178 -4.54 -12.66 12.86
CA GLN A 178 -4.18 -14.05 12.57
C GLN A 178 -2.81 -14.18 11.90
N LYS A 179 -2.48 -13.30 10.95
CA LYS A 179 -1.25 -13.39 10.16
C LYS A 179 -0.04 -12.71 10.83
N PHE A 180 -0.22 -11.55 11.44
CA PHE A 180 0.79 -10.80 12.19
C PHE A 180 1.33 -11.63 13.36
N ILE A 181 0.44 -12.29 14.11
CA ILE A 181 0.85 -13.17 15.21
C ILE A 181 1.62 -14.39 14.67
N LYS A 182 1.17 -14.99 13.56
CA LYS A 182 1.75 -16.23 13.04
C LYS A 182 3.06 -16.03 12.27
N ASP A 183 3.19 -14.96 11.50
CA ASP A 183 4.33 -14.72 10.61
C ASP A 183 5.30 -13.66 11.16
N CYS A 184 4.83 -12.51 11.66
CA CYS A 184 5.73 -11.44 12.11
C CYS A 184 6.38 -11.73 13.46
N LEU A 185 5.60 -12.18 14.45
CA LEU A 185 6.14 -12.48 15.78
C LEU A 185 6.99 -13.76 15.80
N ASN A 186 6.55 -14.83 15.12
CA ASN A 186 7.27 -16.10 15.16
C ASN A 186 8.45 -16.17 14.19
N LYS A 187 8.39 -15.52 13.01
CA LYS A 187 9.46 -15.58 11.98
C LYS A 187 10.35 -14.34 11.94
N LYS A 188 10.11 -13.33 12.80
CA LYS A 188 10.82 -12.03 12.82
C LYS A 188 10.83 -11.33 11.45
N GLN A 189 9.79 -11.53 10.66
CA GLN A 189 9.72 -11.00 9.31
C GLN A 189 8.91 -9.69 9.28
N PRO A 190 9.47 -8.58 8.79
CA PRO A 190 8.71 -7.37 8.61
C PRO A 190 7.63 -7.53 7.56
N MET A 191 6.52 -6.82 7.77
CA MET A 191 5.43 -6.72 6.81
C MET A 191 5.24 -5.24 6.51
N LEU A 192 4.97 -4.83 5.26
CA LEU A 192 4.57 -3.45 4.93
C LEU A 192 3.04 -3.28 5.02
N LEU A 193 2.51 -2.55 6.00
CA LEU A 193 1.09 -2.40 6.27
C LEU A 193 0.49 -1.30 5.39
N PHE A 194 -0.78 -1.46 5.05
CA PHE A 194 -1.47 -0.44 4.27
C PHE A 194 -1.71 0.83 5.10
N ILE A 195 -1.05 1.93 4.74
CA ILE A 195 -1.14 3.21 5.46
C ILE A 195 -2.58 3.74 5.59
N GLY A 196 -3.44 3.57 4.58
CA GLY A 196 -4.83 4.07 4.65
C GLY A 196 -5.66 3.38 5.74
N TYR A 197 -5.39 2.10 6.01
CA TYR A 197 -5.98 1.38 7.13
C TYR A 197 -5.47 1.91 8.46
N LEU A 198 -4.16 2.13 8.59
CA LEU A 198 -3.55 2.68 9.80
C LEU A 198 -4.11 4.08 10.12
N LEU A 199 -4.18 4.97 9.14
CA LEU A 199 -4.74 6.31 9.30
C LEU A 199 -6.23 6.26 9.65
N SER A 200 -7.01 5.40 9.00
CA SER A 200 -8.43 5.21 9.34
C SER A 200 -8.60 4.75 10.79
N LYS A 201 -7.80 3.77 11.21
CA LYS A 201 -7.81 3.25 12.58
C LYS A 201 -7.49 4.33 13.61
N MET A 202 -6.48 5.15 13.35
CA MET A 202 -6.12 6.27 14.22
C MET A 202 -7.27 7.28 14.40
N ILE A 203 -7.97 7.60 13.32
CA ILE A 203 -9.12 8.50 13.35
C ILE A 203 -10.24 7.89 14.21
N ILE A 204 -10.57 6.62 13.99
CA ILE A 204 -11.64 5.92 14.73
C ILE A 204 -11.31 5.81 16.21
N ASP A 205 -10.08 5.45 16.55
CA ASP A 205 -9.65 5.29 17.94
C ASP A 205 -9.66 6.64 18.67
N HIS A 206 -9.32 7.73 17.99
CA HIS A 206 -9.47 9.08 18.54
C HIS A 206 -10.94 9.44 18.74
N TYR A 207 -11.83 9.24 17.77
CA TYR A 207 -13.25 9.52 17.98
C TYR A 207 -13.86 8.68 19.12
N ARG A 208 -13.45 7.41 19.26
CA ARG A 208 -13.84 6.54 20.40
C ARG A 208 -13.31 7.08 21.73
N TYR A 209 -12.11 7.63 21.75
CA TYR A 209 -11.54 8.24 22.94
C TYR A 209 -12.36 9.44 23.45
N TYR A 210 -12.88 10.28 22.55
CA TYR A 210 -13.69 11.45 22.94
C TYR A 210 -15.13 11.08 23.31
N THR A 211 -15.66 9.94 22.87
CA THR A 211 -17.02 9.50 23.20
C THR A 211 -17.12 8.69 24.49
N ILE A 212 -16.02 8.08 24.97
CA ILE A 212 -16.00 7.31 26.22
C ILE A 212 -15.62 8.22 27.39
N SER A 213 -16.55 8.40 28.35
CA SER A 213 -16.36 9.20 29.56
C SER A 213 -15.14 8.73 30.36
N SER A 214 -14.41 9.70 30.94
CA SER A 214 -13.32 9.57 31.92
C SER A 214 -13.21 8.23 32.62
N HIS A 215 -12.08 7.53 32.44
CA HIS A 215 -11.27 6.83 33.47
C HIS A 215 -10.01 6.10 32.89
N SER A 216 -9.82 6.03 31.57
CA SER A 216 -8.62 5.42 30.94
C SER A 216 -7.91 6.35 29.94
N LYS A 217 -7.85 7.64 30.27
CA LYS A 217 -7.59 8.74 29.33
C LYS A 217 -6.15 8.88 28.77
N THR A 218 -5.18 8.05 29.16
CA THR A 218 -3.76 8.27 28.78
C THR A 218 -3.06 7.09 28.09
N SER A 219 -3.68 5.92 27.99
CA SER A 219 -2.97 4.71 27.52
C SER A 219 -3.19 4.36 26.05
N THR A 220 -4.35 4.66 25.44
CA THR A 220 -4.69 4.10 24.12
C THR A 220 -4.13 4.89 22.93
N LEU A 221 -4.26 6.23 22.92
CA LEU A 221 -3.72 7.07 21.83
C LEU A 221 -2.18 7.00 21.76
N SER A 222 -1.54 6.93 22.93
CA SER A 222 -0.11 6.68 23.07
C SER A 222 0.26 5.29 22.53
N ARG A 223 -0.52 4.24 22.81
CA ARG A 223 -0.26 2.88 22.29
C ARG A 223 -0.45 2.76 20.78
N VAL A 224 -1.39 3.47 20.16
CA VAL A 224 -1.62 3.43 18.70
C VAL A 224 -0.54 4.21 17.95
N HIS A 225 -0.17 5.41 18.41
CA HIS A 225 0.99 6.13 17.89
C HIS A 225 2.27 5.31 18.06
N MET A 226 2.45 4.67 19.22
CA MET A 226 3.54 3.73 19.46
C MET A 226 3.45 2.53 18.53
N THR A 227 2.27 2.00 18.19
CA THR A 227 2.17 0.85 17.26
C THR A 227 2.66 1.23 15.87
N LEU A 228 2.34 2.42 15.36
CA LEU A 228 2.80 2.88 14.04
C LEU A 228 4.29 3.24 14.05
N ILE A 229 4.76 3.86 15.13
CA ILE A 229 6.19 4.20 15.36
C ILE A 229 7.03 2.93 15.57
N ASP A 230 6.55 1.98 16.37
CA ASP A 230 7.17 0.70 16.66
C ASP A 230 7.14 -0.18 15.42
N TYR A 231 6.11 -0.07 14.58
CA TYR A 231 6.03 -0.72 13.29
C TYR A 231 7.03 -0.14 12.26
N VAL A 232 7.17 1.20 12.20
CA VAL A 232 8.20 1.91 11.43
C VAL A 232 9.61 1.57 11.94
N LYS A 233 9.78 1.38 13.26
CA LYS A 233 11.06 1.04 13.90
C LYS A 233 11.40 -0.46 13.87
N SER A 234 10.41 -1.34 13.85
CA SER A 234 10.56 -2.81 13.82
C SER A 234 10.66 -3.37 12.40
N SER A 235 10.29 -2.58 11.38
CA SER A 235 10.76 -2.82 10.01
C SER A 235 12.29 -2.83 10.05
N PRO A 236 12.94 -3.99 9.86
CA PRO A 236 14.34 -4.16 10.11
C PRO A 236 15.09 -3.20 9.22
N LYS A 237 16.03 -2.51 9.84
CA LYS A 237 17.11 -1.77 9.18
C LYS A 237 18.05 -2.71 8.38
N ASN A 238 17.65 -3.96 8.15
CA ASN A 238 18.45 -5.04 7.59
C ASN A 238 17.94 -5.38 6.19
N TYR A 239 18.07 -4.43 5.28
CA TYR A 239 18.21 -4.70 3.85
C TYR A 239 19.29 -3.75 3.30
N GLN A 240 20.42 -3.68 4.02
CA GLN A 240 21.68 -3.16 3.49
C GLN A 240 22.45 -4.30 2.84
#